data_AF-A0A1E4MIU1-F1
#
_entry.id   AF-A0A1E4MIU1-F1
#
_cell.length_a   1.000
_cell.length_b   1.000
_cell.length_c   1.000
_cell.angle_alpha   90.00
_cell.angle_beta   90.00
_cell.angle_gamma   90.00
#
_symmetry.space_group_name_H-M   'P 1'
#
loop_
_entity.id
_entity.type
_entity.pdbx_description
1 polymer ?
#
loop_
_entity_poly.entity_id
_entity_poly.type
_entity_poly.pdbx_seq_one_letter_code
_entity_poly.pdbx_strand_id
1 'polypeptide(L)'
;MRSIATEMGWTAASLYRYFASKGELLAAARAAAHDRFSDRIEAAYASADDPWQRSRAIGDAYVAFAFTEPAAYQLIFAYNQPDSERTDDLRRAEARSRTTMTGYVRDMVAEGLLEGDPDAIAQSYWAALHGLIVLHMANKLGDAPGFERMRHEAARLITRGARPFASRQPDG
;
A
#
# COMPACT_ATOMS: atom_id res chain seq x y z
N MET A 1 23.37 13.17 -4.02
CA MET A 1 23.68 14.01 -2.86
C MET A 1 23.72 15.49 -3.21
N ARG A 2 24.63 15.98 -4.07
CA ARG A 2 24.68 17.41 -4.43
C ARG A 2 23.35 17.99 -4.92
N SER A 3 22.71 17.35 -5.92
CA SER A 3 21.41 17.80 -6.44
C SER A 3 20.32 17.87 -5.36
N ILE A 4 20.18 16.80 -4.57
CA ILE A 4 19.22 16.70 -3.47
C ILE A 4 19.47 17.78 -2.41
N ALA A 5 20.74 18.03 -2.07
CA ALA A 5 21.09 19.07 -1.10
C ALA A 5 20.68 20.46 -1.61
N THR A 6 21.00 20.78 -2.86
CA THR A 6 20.62 22.06 -3.49
C THR A 6 19.12 22.28 -3.45
N GLU A 7 18.33 21.24 -3.77
CA GLU A 7 16.87 21.32 -3.76
C GLU A 7 16.29 21.57 -2.36
N MET A 8 16.94 21.05 -1.32
CA MET A 8 16.57 21.30 0.08
C MET A 8 17.18 22.58 0.66
N GLY A 9 17.94 23.36 -0.11
CA GLY A 9 18.66 24.54 0.37
C GLY A 9 19.84 24.21 1.30
N TRP A 10 20.36 22.98 1.24
CA TRP A 10 21.44 22.47 2.09
C TRP A 10 22.73 22.29 1.29
N THR A 11 23.86 22.16 2.01
CA THR A 11 25.11 21.72 1.39
C THR A 11 25.18 20.19 1.35
N ALA A 12 25.90 19.63 0.38
CA ALA A 12 26.15 18.19 0.34
C ALA A 12 26.87 17.70 1.60
N ALA A 13 27.80 18.50 2.15
CA ALA A 13 28.49 18.20 3.40
C ALA A 13 27.53 18.10 4.59
N SER A 14 26.49 18.95 4.65
CA SER A 14 25.45 18.88 5.68
C SER A 14 24.68 17.56 5.63
N LEU A 15 24.42 17.01 4.44
CA LEU A 15 23.75 15.72 4.32
C LEU A 15 24.66 14.54 4.68
N TYR A 16 25.96 14.62 4.35
CA TYR A 16 26.91 13.57 4.72
C TYR A 16 27.10 13.41 6.24
N ARG A 17 26.72 14.42 7.04
CA ARG A 17 26.67 14.29 8.50
C ARG A 17 25.57 13.33 9.00
N TYR A 18 24.53 13.11 8.20
CA TYR A 18 23.39 12.25 8.56
C TYR A 18 23.36 10.96 7.75
N PHE A 19 23.89 10.98 6.52
CA PHE A 19 23.85 9.86 5.60
C PHE A 19 25.22 9.67 4.96
N ALA A 20 25.88 8.55 5.24
CA ALA A 20 27.17 8.19 4.68
C ALA A 20 27.11 8.00 3.15
N SER A 21 25.93 7.73 2.58
CA SER A 21 25.75 7.56 1.14
C SER A 21 24.40 8.03 0.61
N LYS A 22 24.28 8.12 -0.72
CA LYS A 22 22.98 8.31 -1.38
C LYS A 22 22.02 7.15 -1.09
N GLY A 23 22.53 5.91 -1.00
CA GLY A 23 21.72 4.74 -0.68
C GLY A 23 21.11 4.83 0.71
N GLU A 24 21.89 5.28 1.70
CA GLU A 24 21.39 5.47 3.06
C GLU A 24 20.33 6.58 3.15
N LEU A 25 20.52 7.69 2.42
CA LEU A 25 19.50 8.74 2.30
C LEU A 25 18.20 8.20 1.66
N LEU A 26 18.32 7.39 0.61
CA LEU A 26 17.16 6.77 -0.05
C LEU A 26 16.45 5.76 0.86
N ALA A 27 17.21 4.96 1.60
CA ALA A 27 16.68 4.03 2.60
C ALA A 27 15.89 4.76 3.69
N ALA A 28 16.45 5.86 4.22
CA ALA A 28 15.78 6.70 5.21
C ALA A 28 14.51 7.35 4.64
N ALA A 29 14.56 7.87 3.41
CA ALA A 29 13.40 8.44 2.74
C ALA A 29 12.30 7.39 2.50
N ARG A 30 12.68 6.16 2.11
CA ARG A 30 11.74 5.05 1.91
C ARG A 30 11.14 4.59 3.24
N ALA A 31 11.95 4.46 4.29
CA ALA A 31 11.46 4.13 5.64
C ALA A 31 10.42 5.15 6.12
N ALA A 32 10.72 6.45 5.99
CA ALA A 32 9.78 7.52 6.33
C ALA A 32 8.50 7.48 5.48
N ALA A 33 8.58 7.07 4.21
CA ALA A 33 7.41 6.88 3.36
C ALA A 33 6.55 5.69 3.83
N HIS A 34 7.16 4.56 4.16
CA HIS A 34 6.46 3.40 4.74
C HIS A 34 5.79 3.73 6.07
N ASP A 35 6.44 4.52 6.93
CA ASP A 35 5.87 4.92 8.22
C ASP A 35 4.65 5.82 8.01
N ARG A 36 4.75 6.88 7.19
CA ARG A 36 3.58 7.73 6.86
C ARG A 36 2.45 6.95 6.22
N PHE A 37 2.77 6.03 5.33
CA PHE A 37 1.79 5.15 4.70
C PHE A 37 1.09 4.29 5.76
N SER A 38 1.85 3.67 6.65
CA SER A 38 1.32 2.84 7.75
C SER A 38 0.42 3.65 8.68
N ASP A 39 0.84 4.86 9.07
CA ASP A 39 0.04 5.76 9.92
C ASP A 39 -1.35 6.02 9.31
N ARG A 40 -1.43 6.25 7.99
CA ARG A 40 -2.71 6.47 7.30
C ARG A 40 -3.59 5.22 7.28
N ILE A 41 -3.01 4.05 7.04
CA ILE A 41 -3.75 2.78 7.03
C ILE A 41 -4.27 2.44 8.43
N GLU A 42 -3.45 2.65 9.47
CA GLU A 42 -3.83 2.45 10.87
C GLU A 42 -4.95 3.42 11.30
N ALA A 43 -4.86 4.69 10.90
CA ALA A 43 -5.92 5.66 11.14
C ALA A 43 -7.24 5.26 10.46
N ALA A 44 -7.16 4.76 9.22
CA ALA A 44 -8.33 4.25 8.50
C ALA A 44 -8.91 2.99 9.15
N TYR A 45 -8.05 2.07 9.62
CA TYR A 45 -8.47 0.88 10.36
C TYR A 45 -9.26 1.27 11.63
N ALA A 46 -8.77 2.27 12.38
CA ALA A 46 -9.40 2.75 13.60
C ALA A 46 -10.67 3.60 13.38
N SER A 47 -10.99 3.98 12.13
CA SER A 47 -12.12 4.86 11.82
C SER A 47 -13.49 4.17 11.76
N ALA A 48 -13.53 2.82 11.80
CA ALA A 48 -14.75 2.04 11.68
C ALA A 48 -14.72 0.74 12.51
N ASP A 49 -15.87 0.40 13.10
CA ASP A 49 -16.06 -0.83 13.87
C ASP A 49 -16.48 -2.01 12.97
N ASP A 50 -17.30 -1.75 11.94
CA ASP A 50 -17.74 -2.77 10.99
C ASP A 50 -16.60 -3.20 10.05
N PRO A 51 -16.30 -4.51 9.90
CA PRO A 51 -15.16 -4.97 9.11
C PRO A 51 -15.24 -4.60 7.62
N TRP A 52 -16.44 -4.51 7.04
CA TRP A 52 -16.61 -4.11 5.65
C TRP A 52 -16.35 -2.62 5.46
N GLN A 53 -16.83 -1.78 6.38
CA GLN A 53 -16.51 -0.35 6.40
C GLN A 53 -15.02 -0.11 6.61
N ARG A 54 -14.41 -0.86 7.53
CA ARG A 54 -12.96 -0.82 7.79
C ARG A 54 -12.14 -1.19 6.55
N SER A 55 -12.50 -2.29 5.88
CA SER A 55 -11.86 -2.71 4.62
C SER A 55 -11.94 -1.63 3.54
N ARG A 56 -13.10 -0.97 3.39
CA ARG A 56 -13.28 0.14 2.44
C ARG A 56 -12.40 1.34 2.82
N ALA A 57 -12.41 1.75 4.09
CA ALA A 57 -11.61 2.87 4.58
C ALA A 57 -10.11 2.64 4.34
N ILE A 58 -9.61 1.42 4.58
CA ILE A 58 -8.23 1.03 4.29
C ILE A 58 -7.93 1.13 2.79
N GLY A 59 -8.82 0.60 1.94
CA GLY A 59 -8.68 0.70 0.49
C GLY A 59 -8.66 2.15 -0.01
N ASP A 60 -9.52 3.01 0.54
CA ASP A 60 -9.57 4.43 0.22
C ASP A 60 -8.31 5.18 0.68
N ALA A 61 -7.81 4.88 1.89
CA ALA A 61 -6.57 5.46 2.41
C ALA A 61 -5.35 5.04 1.58
N TYR A 62 -5.30 3.79 1.12
CA TYR A 62 -4.27 3.29 0.21
C TYR A 62 -4.26 4.08 -1.10
N VAL A 63 -5.42 4.24 -1.74
CA VAL A 63 -5.60 5.02 -2.98
C VAL A 63 -5.22 6.48 -2.77
N ALA A 64 -5.70 7.07 -1.67
CA ALA A 64 -5.41 8.46 -1.33
C ALA A 64 -3.91 8.69 -1.16
N PHE A 65 -3.18 7.79 -0.49
CA PHE A 65 -1.72 7.90 -0.39
C PHE A 65 -1.05 7.87 -1.75
N ALA A 66 -1.47 6.97 -2.64
CA ALA A 66 -0.90 6.89 -3.99
C ALA A 66 -1.06 8.20 -4.77
N PHE A 67 -2.24 8.82 -4.74
CA PHE A 67 -2.48 10.03 -5.54
C PHE A 67 -2.12 11.35 -4.86
N THR A 68 -2.03 11.39 -3.53
CA THR A 68 -1.59 12.60 -2.80
C THR A 68 -0.08 12.66 -2.60
N GLU A 69 0.60 11.51 -2.51
CA GLU A 69 2.05 11.41 -2.38
C GLU A 69 2.67 10.47 -3.46
N PRO A 70 2.49 10.76 -4.77
CA PRO A 70 2.89 9.83 -5.84
C PRO A 70 4.38 9.48 -5.84
N ALA A 71 5.25 10.45 -5.52
CA ALA A 71 6.70 10.19 -5.43
C ALA A 71 7.05 9.26 -4.26
N ALA A 72 6.37 9.40 -3.12
CA ALA A 72 6.57 8.52 -1.96
C ALA A 72 6.04 7.10 -2.26
N TYR A 73 4.87 7.00 -2.90
CA TYR A 73 4.31 5.73 -3.35
C TYR A 73 5.24 5.00 -4.32
N GLN A 74 5.77 5.70 -5.32
CA GLN A 74 6.75 5.14 -6.25
C GLN A 74 8.05 4.72 -5.56
N LEU A 75 8.48 5.46 -4.52
CA LEU A 75 9.68 5.10 -3.75
C LEU A 75 9.48 3.82 -2.95
N ILE A 76 8.32 3.65 -2.31
CA ILE A 76 7.95 2.44 -1.55
C ILE A 76 7.95 1.20 -2.48
N PHE A 77 7.33 1.32 -3.65
CA PHE A 77 7.12 0.21 -4.57
C PHE A 77 8.10 0.19 -5.76
N ALA A 78 9.26 0.83 -5.61
CA ALA A 78 10.29 0.83 -6.64
C ALA A 78 10.74 -0.62 -6.93
N TYR A 79 10.76 -0.99 -8.22
CA TYR A 79 11.13 -2.35 -8.65
C TYR A 79 12.60 -2.70 -8.35
N ASN A 80 13.49 -1.71 -8.46
CA ASN A 80 14.91 -1.88 -8.15
C ASN A 80 15.22 -1.22 -6.80
N GLN A 81 15.57 -2.04 -5.81
CA GLN A 81 15.97 -1.61 -4.47
C GLN A 81 17.33 -2.24 -4.14
N PRO A 82 18.44 -1.54 -4.39
CA PRO A 82 19.76 -2.11 -4.21
C PRO A 82 20.03 -2.45 -2.73
N ASP A 83 20.80 -3.50 -2.49
CA ASP A 83 21.15 -3.99 -1.15
C ASP A 83 21.81 -2.93 -0.25
N SER A 84 22.43 -1.90 -0.85
CA SER A 84 22.99 -0.74 -0.14
C SER A 84 21.93 0.14 0.56
N GLU A 85 20.65 -0.14 0.36
CA GLU A 85 19.52 0.52 1.01
C GLU A 85 18.96 -0.29 2.20
N ARG A 86 19.52 -1.47 2.50
CA ARG A 86 19.03 -2.34 3.59
C ARG A 86 19.51 -1.88 4.96
N THR A 87 18.82 -0.89 5.54
CA THR A 87 18.99 -0.48 6.93
C THR A 87 17.98 -1.19 7.85
N ASP A 88 18.28 -1.31 9.14
CA ASP A 88 17.34 -1.87 10.11
C ASP A 88 16.05 -1.05 10.24
N ASP A 89 16.16 0.28 10.07
CA ASP A 89 15.01 1.17 10.06
C ASP A 89 14.08 0.90 8.88
N LEU A 90 14.63 0.74 7.68
CA LEU A 90 13.83 0.41 6.51
C LEU A 90 13.17 -0.96 6.68
N ARG A 91 13.91 -1.97 7.13
CA ARG A 91 13.37 -3.32 7.36
C ARG A 91 12.21 -3.31 8.36
N ARG A 92 12.31 -2.52 9.43
CA ARG A 92 11.21 -2.33 10.41
C ARG A 92 10.00 -1.68 9.74
N ALA A 93 10.20 -0.57 9.02
CA ALA A 93 9.11 0.16 8.39
C ALA A 93 8.38 -0.68 7.31
N GLU A 94 9.13 -1.45 6.51
CA GLU A 94 8.59 -2.41 5.54
C GLU A 94 7.79 -3.53 6.20
N ALA A 95 8.26 -4.06 7.34
CA ALA A 95 7.53 -5.07 8.08
C ALA A 95 6.21 -4.51 8.63
N ARG A 96 6.24 -3.31 9.22
CA ARG A 96 5.04 -2.60 9.69
C ARG A 96 4.05 -2.39 8.54
N SER A 97 4.49 -1.82 7.41
CA SER A 97 3.59 -1.54 6.29
C SER A 97 2.96 -2.81 5.71
N ARG A 98 3.73 -3.91 5.63
CA ARG A 98 3.18 -5.20 5.18
C ARG A 98 2.08 -5.68 6.11
N THR A 99 2.28 -5.59 7.42
CA THR A 99 1.27 -5.99 8.40
C THR A 99 0.02 -5.11 8.34
N THR A 100 0.17 -3.78 8.26
CA THR A 100 -0.97 -2.87 8.26
C THR A 100 -1.81 -2.99 6.99
N MET A 101 -1.19 -3.26 5.83
CA MET A 101 -1.89 -3.40 4.56
C MET A 101 -2.81 -4.61 4.48
N THR A 102 -2.41 -5.74 5.07
CA THR A 102 -3.08 -7.02 4.86
C THR A 102 -3.77 -7.56 6.11
N GLY A 103 -3.41 -7.05 7.30
CA GLY A 103 -3.84 -7.61 8.59
C GLY A 103 -5.35 -7.68 8.77
N TYR A 104 -6.10 -6.68 8.28
CA TYR A 104 -7.56 -6.59 8.47
C TYR A 104 -8.34 -7.76 7.86
N VAL A 105 -7.78 -8.46 6.85
CA VAL A 105 -8.44 -9.61 6.21
C VAL A 105 -8.48 -10.80 7.16
N ARG A 106 -7.51 -10.93 8.08
CA ARG A 106 -7.51 -11.97 9.11
C ARG A 106 -8.70 -11.81 10.05
N ASP A 107 -9.03 -10.57 10.41
CA ASP A 107 -10.21 -10.27 11.23
C ASP A 107 -11.49 -10.67 10.49
N MET A 108 -11.60 -10.33 9.20
CA MET A 108 -12.76 -10.69 8.38
C MET A 108 -12.95 -12.21 8.22
N VAL A 109 -11.86 -12.97 8.12
CA VAL A 109 -11.93 -14.44 8.10
C VAL A 109 -12.30 -15.00 9.47
N ALA A 110 -11.71 -14.47 10.56
CA ALA A 110 -12.03 -14.88 11.93
C ALA A 110 -13.50 -14.64 12.30
N GLU A 111 -14.09 -13.56 11.78
CA GLU A 111 -15.52 -13.24 11.93
C GLU A 111 -16.44 -14.03 10.97
N GLY A 112 -15.89 -14.88 10.10
CA GLY A 112 -16.65 -15.70 9.15
C GLY A 112 -17.26 -14.91 7.98
N LEU A 113 -16.82 -13.67 7.75
CA LEU A 113 -17.25 -12.85 6.61
C LEU A 113 -16.61 -13.28 5.30
N LEU A 114 -15.41 -13.84 5.39
CA LEU A 114 -14.64 -14.43 4.29
C LEU A 114 -14.23 -15.86 4.67
N GLU A 115 -14.14 -16.74 3.66
CA GLU A 115 -13.69 -18.12 3.76
C GLU A 115 -12.44 -18.30 2.88
N GLY A 116 -11.37 -18.87 3.44
CA GLY A 116 -10.12 -19.15 2.74
C GLY A 116 -8.87 -18.75 3.54
N ASP A 117 -7.71 -18.79 2.89
CA ASP A 117 -6.45 -18.31 3.46
C ASP A 117 -6.45 -16.76 3.48
N PRO A 118 -6.45 -16.12 4.67
CA PRO A 118 -6.51 -14.67 4.78
C PRO A 118 -5.31 -13.98 4.12
N ASP A 119 -4.12 -14.59 4.16
CA ASP A 119 -2.92 -13.99 3.59
C ASP A 119 -3.00 -14.03 2.05
N ALA A 120 -3.47 -15.13 1.47
CA ALA A 120 -3.69 -15.22 0.02
C ALA A 120 -4.77 -14.25 -0.49
N ILE A 121 -5.88 -14.11 0.24
CA ILE A 121 -6.95 -13.17 -0.08
C ILE A 121 -6.43 -11.73 -0.03
N ALA A 122 -5.74 -11.37 1.05
CA ALA A 122 -5.21 -10.02 1.24
C ALA A 122 -4.19 -9.66 0.15
N GLN A 123 -3.27 -10.58 -0.18
CA GLN A 123 -2.28 -10.37 -1.23
C GLN A 123 -2.94 -10.23 -2.62
N SER A 124 -3.99 -11.00 -2.90
CA SER A 124 -4.74 -10.89 -4.16
C SER A 124 -5.43 -9.53 -4.29
N TYR A 125 -6.04 -9.05 -3.20
CA TYR A 125 -6.66 -7.72 -3.18
C TYR A 125 -5.62 -6.60 -3.33
N TRP A 126 -4.51 -6.69 -2.59
CA TRP A 126 -3.42 -5.74 -2.72
C TRP A 126 -2.85 -5.72 -4.14
N ALA A 127 -2.56 -6.87 -4.75
CA ALA A 127 -2.03 -6.95 -6.10
C ALA A 127 -2.97 -6.31 -7.14
N ALA A 128 -4.29 -6.57 -7.02
CA ALA A 128 -5.28 -5.95 -7.90
C ALA A 128 -5.33 -4.43 -7.74
N LEU A 129 -5.37 -3.93 -6.50
CA LEU A 129 -5.42 -2.50 -6.21
C LEU A 129 -4.13 -1.78 -6.62
N HIS A 130 -2.98 -2.35 -6.27
CA HIS A 130 -1.66 -1.85 -6.63
C HIS A 130 -1.47 -1.79 -8.15
N GLY A 131 -1.82 -2.87 -8.85
CA GLY A 131 -1.76 -2.93 -10.30
C GLY A 131 -2.63 -1.87 -10.97
N LEU A 132 -3.86 -1.68 -10.49
CA LEU A 132 -4.76 -0.65 -11.01
C LEU A 132 -4.19 0.76 -10.80
N ILE A 133 -3.62 1.04 -9.63
CA ILE A 133 -2.97 2.34 -9.33
C ILE A 133 -1.79 2.59 -10.26
N VAL A 134 -0.88 1.62 -10.39
CA VAL A 134 0.32 1.78 -11.24
C VAL A 134 -0.06 1.94 -12.71
N LEU A 135 -1.03 1.17 -13.20
CA LEU A 135 -1.54 1.32 -14.57
C LEU A 135 -2.22 2.68 -14.79
N HIS A 136 -2.97 3.19 -13.80
CA HIS A 136 -3.57 4.51 -13.86
C HIS A 136 -2.51 5.62 -13.88
N MET A 137 -1.55 5.59 -12.95
CA MET A 137 -0.44 6.54 -12.89
C MET A 137 0.40 6.55 -14.17
N ALA A 138 0.59 5.38 -14.78
CA ALA A 138 1.32 5.23 -16.04
C ALA A 138 0.49 5.61 -17.29
N ASN A 139 -0.75 6.08 -17.11
CA ASN A 139 -1.71 6.37 -18.18
C ASN A 139 -1.88 5.19 -19.16
N LYS A 140 -1.94 3.96 -18.64
CA LYS A 140 -2.03 2.71 -19.41
C LYS A 140 -3.44 2.13 -19.49
N LEU A 141 -4.42 2.79 -18.88
CA LEU A 141 -5.80 2.32 -18.87
C LEU A 141 -6.58 2.70 -20.15
N GLY A 142 -6.16 3.72 -20.91
CA GLY A 142 -6.80 4.08 -22.19
C GLY A 142 -8.33 4.27 -22.05
N ASP A 143 -9.10 3.58 -22.89
CA ASP A 143 -10.58 3.58 -22.90
C ASP A 143 -11.21 2.62 -21.87
N ALA A 144 -10.42 2.07 -20.95
CA ALA A 144 -10.94 1.22 -19.89
C ALA A 144 -11.98 1.94 -19.03
N PRO A 145 -12.85 1.20 -18.33
CA PRO A 145 -13.77 1.81 -17.38
C PRO A 145 -13.02 2.66 -16.33
N GLY A 146 -13.66 3.71 -15.83
CA GLY A 146 -13.00 4.63 -14.89
C GLY A 146 -12.42 3.94 -13.65
N PHE A 147 -11.33 4.50 -13.11
CA PHE A 147 -10.55 3.93 -12.00
C PHE A 147 -11.42 3.42 -10.84
N GLU A 148 -12.33 4.25 -10.33
CA GLU A 148 -13.20 3.87 -9.21
C GLU A 148 -14.14 2.70 -9.54
N ARG A 149 -14.60 2.61 -10.80
CA ARG A 149 -15.43 1.48 -11.25
C ARG A 149 -14.60 0.20 -11.28
N MET A 150 -13.39 0.24 -11.84
CA MET A 150 -12.51 -0.92 -11.86
C MET A 150 -12.10 -1.36 -10.45
N ARG A 151 -11.81 -0.40 -9.55
CA ARG A 151 -11.51 -0.67 -8.15
C ARG A 151 -12.68 -1.37 -7.46
N HIS A 152 -13.89 -0.86 -7.65
CA HIS A 152 -15.10 -1.46 -7.12
C HIS A 152 -15.32 -2.89 -7.63
N GLU A 153 -15.16 -3.11 -8.94
CA GLU A 153 -15.29 -4.46 -9.53
C GLU A 153 -14.23 -5.44 -9.00
N ALA A 154 -12.97 -5.00 -8.86
CA ALA A 154 -11.93 -5.84 -8.27
C ALA A 154 -12.27 -6.25 -6.84
N ALA A 155 -12.72 -5.30 -6.00
CA ALA A 155 -13.18 -5.60 -4.65
C ALA A 155 -14.38 -6.57 -4.65
N ARG A 156 -15.37 -6.35 -5.53
CA ARG A 156 -16.57 -7.19 -5.65
C ARG A 156 -16.22 -8.63 -6.04
N LEU A 157 -15.37 -8.83 -7.05
CA LEU A 157 -15.01 -10.15 -7.56
C LEU A 157 -14.24 -10.95 -6.51
N ILE A 158 -13.26 -10.33 -5.85
CA ILE A 158 -12.45 -10.98 -4.81
C ILE A 158 -13.31 -11.33 -3.59
N THR A 159 -14.11 -10.38 -3.10
CA THR A 159 -14.95 -10.62 -1.91
C THR A 159 -16.08 -11.61 -2.18
N ARG A 160 -16.71 -11.60 -3.37
CA ARG A 160 -17.72 -12.61 -3.75
C ARG A 160 -17.10 -14.01 -3.89
N GLY A 161 -15.91 -14.10 -4.48
CA GLY A 161 -15.16 -15.35 -4.58
C GLY A 161 -14.73 -15.91 -3.23
N ALA A 162 -14.45 -15.03 -2.26
CA ALA A 162 -14.06 -15.40 -0.90
C ALA A 162 -15.23 -15.53 0.09
N ARG A 163 -16.49 -15.36 -0.33
CA ARG A 163 -17.65 -15.54 0.58
C ARG A 163 -17.90 -17.02 0.89
N PRO A 164 -18.32 -17.35 2.12
CA PRO A 164 -18.62 -18.72 2.50
C PRO A 164 -19.63 -19.39 1.58
N PHE A 165 -19.46 -20.68 1.28
CA PHE A 165 -20.30 -21.40 0.31
C PHE A 165 -21.81 -21.27 0.60
N ALA A 166 -22.21 -21.32 1.88
CA ALA A 166 -23.60 -21.19 2.31
C ALA A 166 -24.22 -19.79 2.06
N SER A 167 -23.40 -18.76 1.81
CA SER A 167 -23.83 -17.39 1.54
C SER A 167 -23.90 -17.02 0.06
N ARG A 168 -23.48 -17.93 -0.83
CA ARG A 168 -23.66 -17.79 -2.28
C ARG A 168 -25.08 -18.23 -2.62
N GLN A 169 -26.03 -17.30 -2.68
CA GLN A 169 -27.32 -17.61 -3.31
C GLN A 169 -27.03 -18.11 -4.73
N PRO A 170 -27.63 -19.24 -5.17
CA PRO A 170 -27.51 -19.66 -6.55
C PRO A 170 -28.13 -18.56 -7.40
N ASP A 171 -27.36 -18.00 -8.33
CA ASP A 171 -27.89 -17.12 -9.36
C ASP A 171 -28.94 -17.94 -10.13
N GLY A 172 -30.23 -17.64 -9.86
CA GLY A 172 -31.38 -18.20 -10.58
C GLY A 172 -31.62 -17.50 -11.90
#